data_AF-A8G2B4-F1
#
_entry.id   AF-A8G2B4-F1
#
_cell.length_a   1.000
_cell.length_b   1.000
_cell.length_c   1.000
_cell.angle_alpha   90.00
_cell.angle_beta   90.00
_cell.angle_gamma   90.00
#
_symmetry.space_group_name_H-M   'P 1'
#
loop_
_entity.id
_entity.type
_entity.pdbx_description
1 polymer ?
#
loop_
_entity_poly.entity_id
_entity_poly.type
_entity_poly.pdbx_seq_one_letter_code
_entity_poly.pdbx_strand_id
1 'polypeptide(L)'
;MKILLGLILCLIFQVIFLESSFALVDSNVREFLENRVNQWPELYLPNFKLSDVSKDLIYPKWFEGNWLVTSQDINNDSEEPVIYEVNFFKNDSDLIVGNRAKNAESIGKAIFGDTLIKVINDPQSINNQITYLKDDFYIDSRITGRNQIQDNEIFFADELVIQTAHKPGASRINQIETISKFQKCSEEILEVDNSIKPSICGVQYVASYGSKVGDPSIHAVKTNKYKLKFEFIES
;
A
#
# COMPACT_ATOMS: atom_id res chain seq x y z
N MET A 1 46.06 -19.73 21.56
CA MET A 1 45.11 -18.63 21.32
C MET A 1 45.18 -18.13 19.86
N LYS A 2 44.96 -19.00 18.87
CA LYS A 2 44.97 -18.64 17.42
C LYS A 2 43.73 -19.11 16.64
N ILE A 3 42.87 -19.94 17.25
CA ILE A 3 41.68 -20.52 16.58
C ILE A 3 40.44 -19.62 16.76
N LEU A 4 40.39 -18.79 17.80
CA LEU A 4 39.24 -17.90 18.06
C LEU A 4 39.17 -16.71 17.08
N LEU A 5 40.30 -16.25 16.55
CA LEU A 5 40.36 -15.08 15.65
C LEU A 5 39.79 -15.39 14.25
N GLY A 6 39.95 -16.63 13.76
CA GLY A 6 39.45 -17.06 12.45
C GLY A 6 37.92 -17.25 12.41
N LEU A 7 37.32 -17.70 13.50
CA LEU A 7 35.86 -17.85 13.64
C LEU A 7 35.15 -16.49 13.69
N ILE A 8 35.74 -15.51 14.40
CA ILE A 8 35.22 -14.14 14.43
C ILE A 8 35.31 -13.48 13.05
N LEU A 9 36.43 -13.67 12.32
CA LEU A 9 36.55 -13.15 10.95
C LEU A 9 35.54 -13.77 9.98
N CYS A 10 35.22 -15.06 10.12
CA CYS A 10 34.26 -15.78 9.28
C CYS A 10 32.82 -15.32 9.53
N LEU A 11 32.45 -15.07 10.79
CA LEU A 11 31.13 -14.53 11.16
C LEU A 11 30.97 -13.08 10.67
N ILE A 12 31.99 -12.23 10.80
CA ILE A 12 31.96 -10.86 10.27
C ILE A 12 31.83 -10.87 8.74
N PHE A 13 32.52 -11.78 8.05
CA PHE A 13 32.37 -11.94 6.60
C PHE A 13 30.93 -12.34 6.23
N GLN A 14 30.33 -13.33 6.91
CA GLN A 14 28.95 -13.74 6.66
C GLN A 14 27.91 -12.63 6.88
N VAL A 15 28.11 -11.76 7.87
CA VAL A 15 27.24 -10.58 8.10
C VAL A 15 27.33 -9.59 6.93
N ILE A 16 28.52 -9.32 6.40
CA ILE A 16 28.73 -8.42 5.26
C ILE A 16 28.08 -8.96 3.95
N PHE A 17 28.08 -10.29 3.74
CA PHE A 17 27.38 -10.91 2.61
C PHE A 17 25.85 -10.90 2.73
N LEU A 18 25.32 -10.88 3.96
CA LEU A 18 23.89 -10.80 4.17
C LEU A 18 23.35 -9.39 3.89
N GLU A 19 24.04 -8.35 4.36
CA GLU A 19 23.67 -6.95 4.10
C GLU A 19 23.68 -6.60 2.61
N SER A 20 24.71 -7.07 1.88
CA SER A 20 24.78 -6.89 0.42
C SER A 20 23.64 -7.58 -0.32
N SER A 21 23.17 -8.73 0.16
CA SER A 21 22.02 -9.44 -0.44
C SER A 21 20.72 -8.65 -0.25
N PHE A 22 20.49 -8.06 0.92
CA PHE A 22 19.33 -7.19 1.17
C PHE A 22 19.41 -5.89 0.37
N ALA A 23 20.59 -5.27 0.27
CA ALA A 23 20.78 -4.04 -0.50
C ALA A 23 20.53 -4.24 -2.01
N LEU A 24 20.93 -5.39 -2.58
CA LEU A 24 20.65 -5.73 -3.98
C LEU A 24 19.16 -6.01 -4.24
N VAL A 25 18.46 -6.62 -3.28
CA VAL A 25 17.00 -6.81 -3.38
C VAL A 25 16.30 -5.44 -3.36
N ASP A 26 16.68 -4.56 -2.44
CA ASP A 26 16.09 -3.21 -2.32
C ASP A 26 16.35 -2.35 -3.57
N SER A 27 17.56 -2.42 -4.16
CA SER A 27 17.86 -1.68 -5.41
C SER A 27 17.01 -2.16 -6.59
N ASN A 28 16.81 -3.48 -6.73
CA ASN A 28 15.97 -4.04 -7.80
C ASN A 28 14.50 -3.66 -7.62
N VAL A 29 14.01 -3.66 -6.37
CA VAL A 29 12.62 -3.24 -6.08
C VAL A 29 12.45 -1.75 -6.30
N ARG A 30 13.41 -0.92 -5.90
CA ARG A 30 13.39 0.53 -6.15
C ARG A 30 13.35 0.85 -7.64
N GLU A 31 14.23 0.24 -8.43
CA GLU A 31 14.24 0.41 -9.89
C GLU A 31 12.90 -0.03 -10.51
N PHE A 32 12.35 -1.16 -10.05
CA PHE A 32 11.03 -1.60 -10.47
C PHE A 32 9.95 -0.53 -10.21
N LEU A 33 9.86 -0.02 -8.98
CA LEU A 33 8.85 0.96 -8.57
C LEU A 33 9.02 2.30 -9.32
N GLU A 34 10.26 2.76 -9.49
CA GLU A 34 10.55 3.97 -10.26
C GLU A 34 10.17 3.80 -11.73
N ASN A 35 10.46 2.64 -12.32
CA ASN A 35 10.02 2.33 -13.68
C ASN A 35 8.49 2.31 -13.79
N ARG A 36 7.76 1.78 -12.81
CA ARG A 36 6.28 1.84 -12.80
C ARG A 36 5.80 3.29 -12.86
N VAL A 37 6.32 4.19 -12.01
CA VAL A 37 5.91 5.60 -12.03
C VAL A 37 6.29 6.29 -13.34
N ASN A 38 7.46 5.99 -13.90
CA ASN A 38 7.93 6.59 -15.16
C ASN A 38 7.13 6.14 -16.39
N GLN A 39 6.46 4.99 -16.32
CA GLN A 39 5.59 4.48 -17.39
C GLN A 39 4.17 5.06 -17.35
N TRP A 40 3.82 5.84 -16.33
CA TRP A 40 2.48 6.40 -16.21
C TRP A 40 2.14 7.42 -17.32
N PRO A 41 0.91 7.42 -17.88
CA PRO A 41 -0.24 6.56 -17.57
C PRO A 41 -0.29 5.25 -18.38
N GLU A 42 0.69 5.00 -19.26
CA GLU A 42 0.71 3.89 -20.20
C GLU A 42 1.21 2.57 -19.56
N LEU A 43 0.55 2.17 -18.48
CA LEU A 43 0.93 1.00 -17.70
C LEU A 43 0.44 -0.31 -18.34
N TYR A 44 1.37 -1.24 -18.47
CA TYR A 44 1.06 -2.66 -18.67
C TYR A 44 0.92 -3.38 -17.33
N LEU A 45 0.20 -4.50 -17.31
CA LEU A 45 0.02 -5.32 -16.13
C LEU A 45 1.40 -5.69 -15.54
N PRO A 46 1.66 -5.41 -14.25
CA PRO A 46 2.96 -5.61 -13.64
C PRO A 46 3.31 -7.09 -13.49
N ASN A 47 4.61 -7.39 -13.51
CA ASN A 47 5.14 -8.71 -13.17
C ASN A 47 5.96 -8.62 -11.87
N PHE A 48 5.33 -8.99 -10.76
CA PHE A 48 5.94 -8.98 -9.43
C PHE A 48 6.85 -10.20 -9.21
N LYS A 49 8.08 -10.16 -9.70
CA LYS A 49 9.04 -11.28 -9.56
C LYS A 49 9.43 -11.63 -8.12
N LEU A 50 9.37 -10.68 -7.19
CA LEU A 50 9.87 -10.80 -5.82
C LEU A 50 8.79 -10.59 -4.74
N SER A 51 7.51 -10.65 -5.12
CA SER A 51 6.44 -10.34 -4.17
C SER A 51 6.27 -11.41 -3.10
N ASP A 52 6.21 -10.97 -1.83
CA ASP A 52 5.85 -11.78 -0.68
C ASP A 52 4.44 -11.40 -0.18
N VAL A 53 3.42 -12.08 -0.71
CA VAL A 53 2.03 -11.94 -0.26
C VAL A 53 1.71 -12.79 0.98
N SER A 54 2.70 -13.25 1.74
CA SER A 54 2.46 -13.86 3.06
C SER A 54 2.52 -12.84 4.20
N LYS A 55 3.02 -11.62 3.92
CA LYS A 55 3.14 -10.52 4.87
C LYS A 55 2.27 -9.35 4.44
N ASP A 56 1.99 -8.43 5.37
CA ASP A 56 1.35 -7.15 5.05
C ASP A 56 2.40 -6.09 4.62
N LEU A 57 1.96 -4.93 4.13
CA LEU A 57 2.84 -3.78 3.99
C LEU A 57 3.33 -3.34 5.38
N ILE A 58 4.63 -3.12 5.48
CA ILE A 58 5.27 -2.57 6.67
C ILE A 58 5.57 -1.10 6.42
N TYR A 59 4.93 -0.24 7.20
CA TYR A 59 5.05 1.21 7.09
C TYR A 59 6.16 1.75 8.00
N PRO A 60 6.75 2.92 7.68
CA PRO A 60 7.66 3.59 8.59
C PRO A 60 7.00 3.99 9.91
N LYS A 61 7.82 4.18 10.96
CA LYS A 61 7.35 4.60 12.30
C LYS A 61 6.50 5.87 12.29
N TRP A 62 6.76 6.77 11.34
CA TRP A 62 6.02 8.03 11.22
C TRP A 62 4.59 7.85 10.69
N PHE A 63 4.17 6.65 10.26
CA PHE A 63 2.75 6.34 9.98
C PHE A 63 1.96 5.93 11.23
N GLU A 64 2.60 5.57 12.34
CA GLU A 64 1.88 5.07 13.53
C GLU A 64 0.90 6.11 14.07
N GLY A 65 -0.38 5.73 14.16
CA GLY A 65 -1.45 6.59 14.68
C GLY A 65 -2.71 6.60 13.81
N ASN A 66 -3.59 7.55 14.10
CA ASN A 66 -4.76 7.86 13.30
C ASN A 66 -4.48 9.11 12.47
N TRP A 67 -5.00 9.13 11.24
CA TRP A 67 -4.78 10.22 10.30
C TRP A 67 -6.07 10.55 9.58
N LEU A 68 -6.33 11.85 9.42
CA LEU A 68 -7.28 12.36 8.46
C LEU A 68 -6.57 12.51 7.11
N VAL A 69 -7.06 11.82 6.09
CA VAL A 69 -6.49 11.83 4.74
C VAL A 69 -7.35 12.67 3.83
N THR A 70 -6.73 13.64 3.16
CA THR A 70 -7.31 14.36 2.03
C THR A 70 -6.77 13.78 0.73
N SER A 71 -7.66 13.30 -0.14
CA SER A 71 -7.33 12.68 -1.42
C SER A 71 -7.91 13.48 -2.59
N GLN A 72 -7.05 14.20 -3.31
CA GLN A 72 -7.42 15.00 -4.49
C GLN A 72 -7.06 14.26 -5.78
N ASP A 73 -8.00 14.09 -6.72
CA ASP A 73 -7.67 13.64 -8.08
C ASP A 73 -6.94 14.77 -8.82
N ILE A 74 -5.70 14.52 -9.24
CA ILE A 74 -4.84 15.49 -9.95
C ILE A 74 -5.30 15.64 -11.40
N ASN A 75 -5.99 14.65 -11.96
CA ASN A 75 -6.50 14.72 -13.33
C ASN A 75 -7.84 15.48 -13.39
N ASN A 76 -8.48 15.73 -12.24
CA ASN A 76 -9.75 16.43 -12.15
C ASN A 76 -9.82 17.36 -10.92
N ASP A 77 -9.17 18.52 -11.01
CA ASP A 77 -9.14 19.54 -9.95
C ASP A 77 -10.52 20.17 -9.66
N SER A 78 -11.56 19.85 -10.44
CA SER A 78 -12.93 20.31 -10.18
C SER A 78 -13.71 19.37 -9.26
N GLU A 79 -13.23 18.15 -9.04
CA GLU A 79 -13.81 17.23 -8.05
C GLU A 79 -13.33 17.61 -6.65
N GLU A 80 -14.28 17.68 -5.72
CA GLU A 80 -13.98 17.87 -4.30
C GLU A 80 -13.09 16.73 -3.78
N PRO A 81 -12.10 17.03 -2.92
CA PRO A 81 -11.28 16.00 -2.31
C PRO A 81 -12.10 14.98 -1.54
N VAL A 82 -11.74 13.70 -1.66
CA VAL A 82 -12.30 12.65 -0.82
C VAL A 82 -11.55 12.66 0.51
N ILE A 83 -12.29 12.81 1.61
CA ILE A 83 -11.73 12.87 2.97
C ILE A 83 -12.13 11.61 3.74
N TYR A 84 -11.16 10.95 4.36
CA TYR A 84 -11.38 9.73 5.14
C TYR A 84 -10.31 9.55 6.22
N GLU A 85 -10.67 8.83 7.28
CA GLU A 85 -9.74 8.48 8.36
C GLU A 85 -9.03 7.15 8.10
N VAL A 86 -7.75 7.06 8.46
CA VAL A 86 -7.00 5.80 8.44
C VAL A 86 -6.25 5.60 9.74
N ASN A 87 -5.96 4.34 10.05
CA ASN A 87 -5.25 3.92 11.23
C ASN A 87 -4.10 2.98 10.86
N PHE A 88 -2.96 3.20 11.51
CA PHE A 88 -1.81 2.32 11.50
C PHE A 88 -1.36 2.05 12.93
N PHE A 89 -1.03 0.80 13.22
CA PHE A 89 -0.72 0.35 14.57
C PHE A 89 0.45 -0.65 14.55
N LYS A 90 1.09 -0.81 15.71
CA LYS A 90 2.10 -1.84 15.92
C LYS A 90 1.44 -3.21 16.06
N ASN A 91 1.86 -4.16 15.23
CA ASN A 91 1.48 -5.55 15.43
C ASN A 91 2.33 -6.21 16.54
N ASP A 92 2.09 -7.50 16.79
CA ASP A 92 2.79 -8.28 17.83
C ASP A 92 4.31 -8.38 17.62
N SER A 93 4.80 -8.06 16.42
CA SER A 93 6.22 -8.02 16.05
C SER A 93 6.82 -6.61 16.10
N ASP A 94 6.11 -5.63 16.68
CA ASP A 94 6.49 -4.21 16.75
C ASP A 94 6.68 -3.54 15.37
N LEU A 95 6.04 -4.10 14.32
CA LEU A 95 6.03 -3.53 12.98
C LEU A 95 4.75 -2.68 12.78
N ILE A 96 4.89 -1.52 12.12
CA ILE A 96 3.74 -0.68 11.79
C ILE A 96 3.00 -1.27 10.59
N VAL A 97 1.73 -1.61 10.78
CA VAL A 97 0.84 -2.14 9.75
C VAL A 97 -0.42 -1.29 9.67
N GLY A 98 -1.06 -1.28 8.50
CA GLY A 98 -2.35 -0.62 8.32
C GLY A 98 -3.49 -1.45 8.90
N ASN A 99 -4.47 -0.82 9.54
CA ASN A 99 -5.72 -1.49 9.87
C ASN A 99 -6.57 -1.65 8.61
N ARG A 100 -6.28 -2.68 7.82
CA ARG A 100 -6.80 -2.82 6.46
C ARG A 100 -8.32 -2.73 6.37
N ALA A 101 -9.06 -3.43 7.23
CA ALA A 101 -10.53 -3.40 7.19
C ALA A 101 -11.07 -2.01 7.56
N LYS A 102 -10.57 -1.41 8.65
CA LYS A 102 -10.99 -0.07 9.09
C LYS A 102 -10.67 0.98 8.03
N ASN A 103 -9.47 0.93 7.45
CA ASN A 103 -9.03 1.88 6.44
C ASN A 103 -9.86 1.73 5.16
N ALA A 104 -10.09 0.50 4.69
CA ALA A 104 -10.92 0.22 3.53
C ALA A 104 -12.39 0.60 3.76
N GLU A 105 -12.93 0.40 4.97
CA GLU A 105 -14.28 0.82 5.33
C GLU A 105 -14.43 2.34 5.33
N SER A 106 -13.46 3.05 5.90
CA SER A 106 -13.44 4.52 5.92
C SER A 106 -13.37 5.11 4.51
N ILE A 107 -12.46 4.61 3.66
CA ILE A 107 -12.38 4.98 2.24
C ILE A 107 -13.69 4.64 1.52
N GLY A 108 -14.19 3.42 1.73
CA GLY A 108 -15.45 2.98 1.14
C GLY A 108 -16.63 3.84 1.56
N LYS A 109 -16.67 4.33 2.80
CA LYS A 109 -17.75 5.18 3.30
C LYS A 109 -17.70 6.55 2.63
N ALA A 110 -16.49 7.10 2.46
CA ALA A 110 -16.29 8.37 1.76
C ALA A 110 -16.69 8.29 0.27
N ILE A 111 -16.48 7.14 -0.38
CA ILE A 111 -16.79 6.95 -1.81
C ILE A 111 -18.25 6.50 -2.06
N PHE A 112 -18.74 5.52 -1.30
CA PHE A 112 -20.03 4.86 -1.53
C PHE A 112 -21.16 5.40 -0.62
N GLY A 113 -20.84 6.22 0.37
CA GLY A 113 -21.80 6.79 1.31
C GLY A 113 -22.62 5.71 2.02
N ASP A 114 -23.93 5.84 2.01
CA ASP A 114 -24.85 4.88 2.66
C ASP A 114 -25.03 3.57 1.88
N THR A 115 -24.38 3.42 0.73
CA THR A 115 -24.37 2.15 -0.01
C THR A 115 -23.43 1.13 0.63
N LEU A 116 -22.38 1.59 1.32
CA LEU A 116 -21.50 0.71 2.08
C LEU A 116 -22.22 0.17 3.31
N ILE A 117 -22.15 -1.15 3.49
CA ILE A 117 -22.63 -1.83 4.70
C ILE A 117 -21.48 -2.04 5.68
N LYS A 118 -20.37 -2.66 5.23
CA LYS A 118 -19.17 -2.93 6.05
C LYS A 118 -18.02 -3.46 5.19
N VAL A 119 -16.81 -3.44 5.74
CA VAL A 119 -15.65 -4.19 5.19
C VAL A 119 -15.12 -5.17 6.24
N ILE A 120 -14.84 -6.40 5.83
CA ILE A 120 -14.28 -7.43 6.71
C ILE A 120 -12.98 -7.98 6.14
N ASN A 121 -12.03 -8.29 7.02
CA ASN A 121 -10.86 -9.10 6.66
C ASN A 121 -11.25 -10.58 6.64
N ASP A 122 -10.64 -11.35 5.74
CA ASP A 122 -10.66 -12.81 5.80
C ASP A 122 -9.79 -13.28 6.99
N PRO A 123 -10.34 -14.02 7.96
CA PRO A 123 -9.57 -14.49 9.11
C PRO A 123 -8.48 -15.51 8.73
N GLN A 124 -8.56 -16.11 7.53
CA GLN A 124 -7.59 -17.08 7.03
C GLN A 124 -6.54 -16.45 6.10
N SER A 125 -6.72 -15.19 5.71
CA SER A 125 -5.79 -14.49 4.81
C SER A 125 -5.77 -12.99 5.09
N ILE A 126 -4.64 -12.50 5.59
CA ILE A 126 -4.40 -11.06 5.81
C ILE A 126 -4.55 -10.21 4.53
N ASN A 127 -4.50 -10.85 3.36
CA ASN A 127 -4.48 -10.24 2.05
C ASN A 127 -5.81 -10.38 1.30
N ASN A 128 -6.84 -10.94 1.94
CA ASN A 128 -8.20 -11.01 1.39
C ASN A 128 -9.16 -10.16 2.24
N GLN A 129 -10.05 -9.43 1.58
CA GLN A 129 -11.07 -8.62 2.21
C GLN A 129 -12.38 -8.70 1.44
N ILE A 130 -13.49 -8.59 2.16
CA ILE A 130 -14.82 -8.54 1.56
C ILE A 130 -15.49 -7.23 1.92
N THR A 131 -15.86 -6.47 0.90
CA THR A 131 -16.66 -5.24 1.02
C THR A 131 -18.12 -5.57 0.73
N TYR A 132 -19.00 -5.37 1.70
CA TYR A 132 -20.44 -5.54 1.52
C TYR A 132 -21.12 -4.21 1.21
N LEU A 133 -21.94 -4.21 0.17
CA LEU A 133 -22.74 -3.11 -0.30
C LEU A 133 -24.23 -3.49 -0.21
N LYS A 134 -25.13 -2.52 -0.38
CA LYS A 134 -26.58 -2.76 -0.47
C LYS A 134 -26.94 -3.71 -1.63
N ASP A 135 -28.16 -4.25 -1.56
CA ASP A 135 -28.77 -5.09 -2.61
C ASP A 135 -27.99 -6.37 -2.94
N ASP A 136 -27.47 -7.04 -1.90
CA ASP A 136 -26.69 -8.27 -1.98
C ASP A 136 -25.45 -8.16 -2.89
N PHE A 137 -24.94 -6.94 -3.08
CA PHE A 137 -23.69 -6.69 -3.78
C PHE A 137 -22.51 -6.81 -2.79
N TYR A 138 -21.52 -7.62 -3.11
CA TYR A 138 -20.24 -7.60 -2.40
C TYR A 138 -19.05 -7.66 -3.37
N ILE A 139 -17.89 -7.22 -2.89
CA ILE A 139 -16.63 -7.25 -3.64
C ILE A 139 -15.63 -8.04 -2.80
N ASP A 140 -15.16 -9.17 -3.34
CA ASP A 140 -14.00 -9.90 -2.81
C ASP A 140 -12.73 -9.28 -3.40
N SER A 141 -11.82 -8.84 -2.56
CA SER A 141 -10.54 -8.23 -2.94
C SER A 141 -9.39 -9.06 -2.40
N ARG A 142 -8.51 -9.52 -3.29
CA ARG A 142 -7.33 -10.32 -2.96
C ARG A 142 -6.07 -9.69 -3.51
N ILE A 143 -5.09 -9.46 -2.65
CA ILE A 143 -3.76 -9.02 -3.07
C ILE A 143 -3.01 -10.21 -3.67
N THR A 144 -2.51 -10.01 -4.89
CA THR A 144 -1.81 -11.02 -5.68
C THR A 144 -0.38 -10.65 -6.00
N GLY A 145 -0.02 -9.39 -5.82
CA GLY A 145 1.35 -8.91 -5.95
C GLY A 145 1.55 -7.68 -5.08
N ARG A 146 2.77 -7.52 -4.59
CA ARG A 146 3.20 -6.40 -3.77
C ARG A 146 4.70 -6.26 -3.78
N ASN A 147 5.16 -5.02 -3.83
CA ASN A 147 6.54 -4.62 -3.55
C ASN A 147 6.51 -3.41 -2.62
N GLN A 148 7.54 -3.28 -1.78
CA GLN A 148 7.77 -2.07 -1.01
C GLN A 148 9.26 -1.81 -0.82
N ILE A 149 9.59 -0.54 -0.69
CA ILE A 149 10.84 -0.05 -0.14
C ILE A 149 10.51 1.01 0.91
N GLN A 150 11.37 1.15 1.89
CA GLN A 150 11.24 2.22 2.87
C GLN A 150 12.59 2.63 3.44
N ASP A 151 12.70 3.92 3.74
CA ASP A 151 13.77 4.50 4.54
C ASP A 151 13.17 5.50 5.53
N ASN A 152 14.03 6.32 6.16
CA ASN A 152 13.57 7.28 7.16
C ASN A 152 12.69 8.39 6.57
N GLU A 153 12.78 8.66 5.27
CA GLU A 153 12.14 9.78 4.59
C GLU A 153 11.04 9.34 3.61
N ILE A 154 11.17 8.18 2.99
CA ILE A 154 10.26 7.70 1.94
C ILE A 154 9.67 6.35 2.30
N PHE A 155 8.38 6.19 2.01
CA PHE A 155 7.71 4.90 1.85
C PHE A 155 7.21 4.79 0.41
N PHE A 156 7.60 3.75 -0.31
CA PHE A 156 7.19 3.55 -1.68
C PHE A 156 6.76 2.09 -1.87
N ALA A 157 5.50 1.91 -2.24
CA ALA A 157 4.88 0.61 -2.39
C ALA A 157 4.10 0.50 -3.70
N ASP A 158 3.90 -0.72 -4.11
CA ASP A 158 3.04 -1.10 -5.23
C ASP A 158 2.29 -2.36 -4.83
N GLU A 159 0.97 -2.37 -5.01
CA GLU A 159 0.08 -3.50 -4.72
C GLU A 159 -0.81 -3.80 -5.93
N LEU A 160 -0.84 -5.06 -6.35
CA LEU A 160 -1.80 -5.58 -7.31
C LEU A 160 -2.87 -6.40 -6.61
N VAL A 161 -4.12 -6.04 -6.89
CA VAL A 161 -5.32 -6.62 -6.30
C VAL A 161 -6.21 -7.18 -7.40
N ILE A 162 -6.66 -8.41 -7.24
CA ILE A 162 -7.80 -8.95 -8.00
C ILE A 162 -9.06 -8.65 -7.20
N GLN A 163 -10.04 -8.05 -7.85
CA GLN A 163 -11.35 -7.80 -7.29
C GLN A 163 -12.40 -8.61 -8.05
N THR A 164 -13.25 -9.33 -7.33
CA THR A 164 -14.43 -9.97 -7.88
C THR A 164 -15.67 -9.30 -7.31
N ALA A 165 -16.36 -8.56 -8.16
CA ALA A 165 -17.64 -7.92 -7.85
C ALA A 165 -18.77 -8.95 -8.07
N HIS A 166 -19.54 -9.24 -7.04
CA HIS A 166 -20.62 -10.23 -7.04
C HIS A 166 -21.98 -9.58 -6.84
N LYS A 167 -22.86 -9.73 -7.81
CA LYS A 167 -24.27 -9.31 -7.70
C LYS A 167 -25.18 -10.51 -7.95
N PRO A 168 -26.47 -10.46 -7.57
CA PRO A 168 -27.41 -11.52 -7.90
C PRO A 168 -27.36 -11.90 -9.40
N GLY A 169 -27.01 -13.16 -9.68
CA GLY A 169 -26.94 -13.71 -11.03
C GLY A 169 -25.74 -13.32 -11.89
N ALA A 170 -24.75 -12.56 -11.38
CA ALA A 170 -23.56 -12.21 -12.16
C ALA A 170 -22.33 -11.91 -11.29
N SER A 171 -21.15 -12.15 -11.84
CA SER A 171 -19.89 -11.72 -11.23
C SER A 171 -18.97 -11.12 -12.28
N ARG A 172 -18.17 -10.13 -11.88
CA ARG A 172 -17.21 -9.46 -12.73
C ARG A 172 -15.88 -9.38 -12.03
N ILE A 173 -14.83 -9.77 -12.74
CA ILE A 173 -13.46 -9.70 -12.25
C ILE A 173 -12.81 -8.43 -12.78
N ASN A 174 -12.02 -7.79 -11.93
CA ASN A 174 -11.14 -6.68 -12.28
C ASN A 174 -9.77 -6.87 -11.61
N GLN A 175 -8.75 -6.25 -12.18
CA GLN A 175 -7.42 -6.15 -11.59
C GLN A 175 -7.11 -4.67 -11.40
N ILE A 176 -6.69 -4.31 -10.19
CA ILE A 176 -6.33 -2.96 -9.80
C ILE A 176 -4.89 -2.97 -9.29
N GLU A 177 -4.03 -2.15 -9.86
CA GLU A 177 -2.72 -1.83 -9.31
C GLU A 177 -2.79 -0.47 -8.60
N THR A 178 -2.19 -0.39 -7.42
CA THR A 178 -2.06 0.84 -6.62
C THR A 178 -0.60 1.06 -6.27
N ILE A 179 0.02 2.07 -6.90
CA ILE A 179 1.39 2.49 -6.64
C ILE A 179 1.34 3.71 -5.74
N SER A 180 1.94 3.64 -4.56
CA SER A 180 1.85 4.70 -3.54
C SER A 180 3.23 5.13 -3.08
N LYS A 181 3.52 6.43 -3.20
CA LYS A 181 4.78 7.04 -2.74
C LYS A 181 4.49 8.14 -1.73
N PHE A 182 5.04 7.99 -0.53
CA PHE A 182 4.84 8.90 0.60
C PHE A 182 6.17 9.40 1.14
N GLN A 183 6.12 10.60 1.73
CA GLN A 183 7.24 11.23 2.42
C GLN A 183 6.70 12.16 3.52
N LYS A 184 7.56 12.55 4.47
CA LYS A 184 7.22 13.61 5.42
C LYS A 184 7.04 14.93 4.65
N CYS A 185 6.00 15.69 4.98
CA CYS A 185 5.83 17.03 4.43
C CYS A 185 6.92 17.96 4.99
N SER A 186 7.43 18.88 4.16
CA SER A 186 8.55 19.75 4.51
C SER A 186 8.26 20.81 5.57
N GLU A 187 6.98 21.07 5.92
CA GLU A 187 6.57 22.31 6.60
C GLU A 187 5.62 22.13 7.81
N GLU A 188 5.15 20.92 8.12
CA GLU A 188 4.18 20.71 9.21
C GLU A 188 4.65 19.63 10.20
N ILE A 189 5.22 20.09 11.30
CA ILE A 189 5.51 19.27 12.48
C ILE A 189 4.44 19.60 13.53
N LEU A 190 3.65 18.60 13.91
CA LEU A 190 2.72 18.70 15.04
C LEU A 190 3.41 18.14 16.29
N GLU A 191 3.47 18.92 17.37
CA GLU A 191 3.84 18.43 18.70
C GLU A 191 2.60 17.85 19.37
N VAL A 192 2.58 16.53 19.56
CA VAL A 192 1.51 15.82 20.29
C VAL A 192 2.17 15.01 21.41
N ASP A 193 1.86 15.35 22.66
CA ASP A 193 2.32 14.65 23.89
C ASP A 193 3.83 14.31 23.89
N ASN A 194 4.68 15.34 23.68
CA ASN A 194 6.15 15.23 23.55
C ASN A 194 6.65 14.34 22.38
N SER A 195 5.78 13.97 21.46
CA SER A 195 6.08 13.25 20.22
C SER A 195 5.81 14.14 19.01
N ILE A 196 6.86 14.43 18.24
CA ILE A 196 6.74 15.14 16.96
C ILE A 196 6.19 14.17 15.90
N LYS A 197 4.98 14.41 15.41
CA LYS A 197 4.38 13.68 14.28
C LYS A 197 4.40 14.57 13.04
N PRO A 198 5.18 14.24 12.00
CA PRO A 198 5.17 15.02 10.76
C PRO A 198 3.89 14.72 9.97
N SER A 199 3.31 15.73 9.32
CA SER A 199 2.32 15.50 8.28
C SER A 199 2.92 14.62 7.18
N ILE A 200 2.10 13.77 6.55
CA ILE A 200 2.55 12.88 5.47
C ILE A 200 1.99 13.38 4.16
N CYS A 201 2.88 13.52 3.18
CA CYS A 201 2.55 13.93 1.82
C CYS A 201 2.77 12.73 0.90
N GLY A 202 1.81 12.45 0.02
CA GLY A 202 1.91 11.31 -0.86
C GLY A 202 1.29 11.53 -2.24
N VAL A 203 1.64 10.63 -3.14
CA VAL A 203 1.01 10.48 -4.44
C VAL A 203 0.64 9.01 -4.62
N GLN A 204 -0.58 8.76 -5.07
CA GLN A 204 -1.08 7.42 -5.36
C GLN A 204 -1.51 7.33 -6.82
N TYR A 205 -1.05 6.32 -7.52
CA TYR A 205 -1.41 6.00 -8.89
C TYR A 205 -2.27 4.74 -8.88
N VAL A 206 -3.44 4.79 -9.50
CA VAL A 206 -4.40 3.68 -9.53
C VAL A 206 -4.67 3.29 -10.98
N ALA A 207 -4.32 2.07 -11.36
CA ALA A 207 -4.55 1.53 -12.69
C ALA A 207 -5.51 0.33 -12.65
N SER A 208 -6.50 0.33 -13.53
CA SER A 208 -7.44 -0.79 -13.72
C SER A 208 -7.13 -1.50 -15.02
N TYR A 209 -7.08 -2.83 -15.03
CA TYR A 209 -6.73 -3.63 -16.23
C TYR A 209 -7.90 -4.44 -16.80
N GLY A 210 -9.04 -4.49 -16.10
CA GLY A 210 -10.19 -5.28 -16.53
C GLY A 210 -10.04 -6.78 -16.22
N SER A 211 -10.80 -7.60 -16.94
CA SER A 211 -11.12 -8.97 -16.53
C SER A 211 -10.19 -10.07 -17.08
N LYS A 212 -9.24 -9.74 -17.96
CA LYS A 212 -8.28 -10.72 -18.47
C LYS A 212 -7.16 -10.90 -17.43
N VAL A 213 -7.31 -11.87 -16.54
CA VAL A 213 -6.39 -12.02 -15.40
C VAL A 213 -5.04 -12.58 -15.82
N GLY A 214 -3.95 -11.94 -15.38
CA GLY A 214 -2.58 -12.47 -15.47
C GLY A 214 -1.91 -12.40 -16.86
N ASP A 215 -2.54 -11.80 -17.87
CA ASP A 215 -1.92 -11.61 -19.19
C ASP A 215 -1.09 -10.30 -19.19
N PRO A 216 0.24 -10.39 -19.29
CA PRO A 216 1.14 -9.24 -19.17
C PRO A 216 1.04 -8.28 -20.37
N SER A 217 0.41 -8.68 -21.47
CA SER A 217 0.19 -7.80 -22.63
C SER A 217 -0.93 -6.78 -22.42
N ILE A 218 -1.67 -6.90 -21.31
CA ILE A 218 -2.80 -6.02 -21.02
C ILE A 218 -2.31 -4.65 -20.60
N HIS A 219 -2.87 -3.66 -21.27
CA HIS A 219 -2.74 -2.27 -20.90
C HIS A 219 -3.82 -1.85 -19.89
N ALA A 220 -3.50 -0.88 -19.04
CA ALA A 220 -4.48 -0.25 -18.18
C ALA A 220 -5.62 0.35 -19.01
N VAL A 221 -6.86 0.03 -18.63
CA VAL A 221 -8.09 0.56 -19.26
C VAL A 221 -8.54 1.88 -18.63
N LYS A 222 -8.15 2.13 -17.38
CA LYS A 222 -8.40 3.37 -16.66
C LYS A 222 -7.25 3.64 -15.70
N THR A 223 -6.83 4.89 -15.62
CA THR A 223 -5.77 5.34 -14.72
C THR A 223 -6.19 6.63 -14.02
N ASN A 224 -5.92 6.72 -12.71
CA ASN A 224 -6.18 7.91 -11.89
C ASN A 224 -4.94 8.20 -11.02
N LYS A 225 -4.68 9.48 -10.78
CA LYS A 225 -3.53 9.92 -9.98
C LYS A 225 -4.02 10.85 -8.89
N TYR A 226 -3.74 10.51 -7.64
CA TYR A 226 -4.20 11.23 -6.47
C TYR A 226 -3.05 11.87 -5.72
N LYS A 227 -3.23 13.11 -5.29
CA LYS A 227 -2.41 13.76 -4.27
C LYS A 227 -3.03 13.48 -2.91
N LEU A 228 -2.22 12.98 -1.98
CA LEU A 228 -2.65 12.65 -0.63
C LEU A 228 -1.94 13.55 0.39
N LYS A 229 -2.69 14.07 1.36
CA LYS A 229 -2.17 14.72 2.58
C LYS A 229 -2.76 14.03 3.80
N PHE A 230 -1.91 13.61 4.73
CA PHE A 230 -2.33 12.99 6.00
C PHE A 230 -2.01 13.96 7.12
N GLU A 231 -3.03 14.27 7.89
CA GLU A 231 -2.95 15.10 9.08
C GLU A 231 -3.21 14.21 10.29
N PHE A 232 -2.32 14.27 11.28
CA PHE A 232 -2.45 13.44 12.47
C PHE A 232 -3.70 13.85 13.26
N ILE A 233 -4.46 12.86 13.73
CA ILE A 233 -5.61 13.07 14.62
C ILE A 233 -5.45 12.25 15.89
N GLU A 234 -5.75 12.87 17.03
CA GLU A 234 -5.79 12.17 18.32
C GLU A 234 -6.98 11.21 18.37
N SER A 235 -6.77 10.05 19.01
CA SER A 235 -7.77 8.99 19.20
C SER A 235 -8.78 9.32 20.29
#